data_AF-A0A2V2GHY0-F1
#
_entry.id   AF-A0A2V2GHY0-F1
#
_cell.length_a   1.000
_cell.length_b   1.000
_cell.length_c   1.000
_cell.angle_alpha   90.00
_cell.angle_beta   90.00
_cell.angle_gamma   90.00
#
_symmetry.space_group_name_H-M   'P 1'
#
loop_
_entity.id
_entity.type
_entity.pdbx_description
1 polymer ?
#
loop_
_entity_poly.entity_id
_entity_poly.type
_entity_poly.pdbx_seq_one_letter_code
_entity_poly.pdbx_strand_id
1 'polypeptide(L)'
;MKRFNAKKIATLSLLCALSLLAFLLESLFPPLFFAGAKLGLSNIFTLLALVMFGGAEAGLTVLAKCLLGALFGGNFSALMYSLPASFAALLTEYLLFRFLFPKISLVSVSVAAALVHSAVQNVVFALVTQTKEALVYLPYLAVIGAIAGVAVGFAVYLTVKILPKNLFDNQRR
;
A
#
# COMPACT_ATOMS: atom_id res chain seq x y z
N MET A 1 17.11 -18.07 -18.41
CA MET A 1 16.96 -16.59 -18.42
C MET A 1 15.49 -16.24 -18.62
N LYS A 2 14.80 -15.71 -17.60
CA LYS A 2 13.41 -15.22 -17.75
C LYS A 2 13.43 -14.06 -18.76
N ARG A 3 12.73 -14.20 -19.89
CA ARG A 3 12.61 -13.13 -20.89
C ARG A 3 11.93 -11.92 -20.22
N PHE A 4 12.65 -10.82 -20.10
CA PHE A 4 12.07 -9.53 -19.72
C PHE A 4 11.08 -9.11 -20.82
N ASN A 5 9.79 -9.33 -20.59
CA ASN A 5 8.76 -8.88 -21.49
C ASN A 5 8.63 -7.35 -21.32
N ALA A 6 9.02 -6.58 -22.33
CA ALA A 6 8.99 -5.12 -22.29
C ALA A 6 7.60 -4.59 -21.89
N LYS A 7 6.51 -5.30 -22.27
CA LYS A 7 5.14 -4.97 -21.86
C LYS A 7 4.93 -5.13 -20.35
N LYS A 8 5.54 -6.14 -19.72
CA LYS A 8 5.47 -6.38 -18.28
C LYS A 8 6.14 -5.24 -17.51
N ILE A 9 7.35 -4.89 -17.92
CA ILE A 9 8.09 -3.77 -17.32
C ILE A 9 7.31 -2.47 -17.48
N ALA A 10 6.84 -2.15 -18.70
CA ALA A 10 6.09 -0.93 -18.95
C ALA A 10 4.82 -0.83 -18.08
N THR A 11 4.08 -1.93 -17.90
CA THR A 11 2.87 -1.94 -17.07
C THR A 11 3.21 -1.79 -15.58
N LEU A 12 4.28 -2.45 -15.12
CA LEU A 12 4.75 -2.32 -13.74
C LEU A 12 5.25 -0.91 -13.44
N SER A 13 6.04 -0.33 -14.34
CA SER A 13 6.50 1.06 -14.25
C SER A 13 5.33 2.04 -14.22
N LEU A 14 4.28 1.79 -15.02
CA LEU A 14 3.06 2.60 -15.00
C LEU A 14 2.33 2.51 -13.65
N LEU A 15 2.12 1.30 -13.11
CA LEU A 15 1.51 1.11 -11.79
C LEU A 15 2.34 1.75 -10.67
N CYS A 16 3.67 1.63 -10.77
CA CYS A 16 4.59 2.27 -9.84
C CYS A 16 4.46 3.80 -9.89
N ALA A 17 4.44 4.36 -11.10
CA ALA A 17 4.27 5.80 -11.32
C ALA A 17 2.91 6.29 -10.79
N LEU A 18 1.83 5.54 -11.02
CA LEU A 18 0.51 5.85 -10.48
C LEU A 18 0.46 5.76 -8.95
N SER A 19 1.10 4.75 -8.36
CA SER A 19 1.23 4.62 -6.90
C SER A 19 1.96 5.81 -6.29
N LEU A 20 3.05 6.24 -6.93
CA LEU A 20 3.81 7.41 -6.51
C LEU A 20 2.99 8.70 -6.66
N LEU A 21 2.32 8.88 -7.81
CA LEU A 21 1.50 10.05 -8.07
C LEU A 21 0.36 10.15 -7.06
N ALA A 22 -0.32 9.03 -6.77
CA ALA A 22 -1.34 8.98 -5.73
C ALA A 22 -0.79 9.30 -4.34
N PHE A 23 0.43 8.85 -4.03
CA PHE A 23 1.09 9.18 -2.76
C PHE A 23 1.43 10.67 -2.65
N LEU A 24 1.92 11.28 -3.73
CA LEU A 24 2.23 12.71 -3.76
C LEU A 24 0.94 13.54 -3.65
N LEU A 25 -0.10 13.19 -4.41
CA LEU A 25 -1.41 13.84 -4.29
C LEU A 25 -1.96 13.73 -2.87
N GLU A 26 -1.87 12.55 -2.26
CA GLU A 26 -2.26 12.34 -0.86
C GLU A 26 -1.44 13.20 0.11
N SER A 27 -0.16 13.39 -0.16
CA SER A 27 0.71 14.26 0.64
C SER A 27 0.44 15.76 0.45
N LEU A 28 -0.27 16.16 -0.61
CA LEU A 28 -0.73 17.55 -0.81
C LEU A 28 -2.03 17.84 -0.06
N PHE A 29 -2.82 16.81 0.28
CA PHE A 29 -3.99 17.01 1.13
C PHE A 29 -3.55 17.37 2.55
N PRO A 30 -4.20 18.36 3.18
CA PRO A 30 -3.94 18.67 4.59
C PRO A 30 -4.22 17.40 5.44
N PRO A 31 -3.43 17.17 6.51
CA PRO A 31 -3.58 15.97 7.33
C PRO A 31 -5.02 15.86 7.82
N LEU A 32 -5.69 14.79 7.42
CA LEU A 32 -7.08 14.55 7.77
C LEU A 32 -7.15 14.21 9.26
N PHE A 33 -7.49 15.21 10.05
CA PHE A 33 -7.80 15.15 11.48
C PHE A 33 -6.63 14.81 12.42
N PHE A 34 -5.69 13.93 12.06
CA PHE A 34 -4.59 13.49 12.93
C PHE A 34 -3.26 13.38 12.17
N ALA A 35 -2.17 13.72 12.85
CA ALA A 35 -0.82 13.56 12.31
C ALA A 35 -0.56 12.08 11.99
N GLY A 36 -0.39 11.76 10.71
CA GLY A 36 -0.13 10.40 10.22
C GLY A 36 -1.32 9.68 9.58
N ALA A 37 -2.54 10.23 9.68
CA ALA A 37 -3.70 9.67 8.99
C ALA A 37 -3.59 9.91 7.47
N LYS A 38 -3.57 8.83 6.69
CA LYS A 38 -3.47 8.83 5.23
C LYS A 38 -4.66 8.08 4.63
N LEU A 39 -5.17 8.56 3.50
CA LEU A 39 -6.30 7.93 2.79
C LEU A 39 -5.95 6.56 2.21
N GLY A 40 -4.67 6.25 2.03
CA GLY A 40 -4.21 4.98 1.50
C GLY A 40 -4.43 4.82 -0.01
N LEU A 41 -4.66 5.91 -0.75
CA LEU A 41 -4.93 5.88 -2.20
C LEU A 41 -3.81 5.17 -2.96
N SER A 42 -2.58 5.42 -2.56
CA SER A 42 -1.41 4.78 -3.15
C SER A 42 -1.36 3.26 -2.98
N ASN A 43 -2.03 2.71 -1.95
CA ASN A 43 -2.07 1.27 -1.70
C ASN A 43 -3.01 0.53 -2.67
N ILE A 44 -3.93 1.23 -3.36
CA ILE A 44 -4.73 0.65 -4.46
C ILE A 44 -3.80 0.05 -5.51
N PHE A 45 -2.80 0.82 -5.93
CA PHE A 45 -1.86 0.40 -6.97
C PHE A 45 -0.89 -0.67 -6.48
N THR A 46 -0.51 -0.64 -5.20
CA THR A 46 0.31 -1.69 -4.59
C THR A 46 -0.43 -3.03 -4.57
N LEU A 47 -1.69 -3.03 -4.12
CA LEU A 47 -2.52 -4.22 -4.06
C LEU A 47 -2.84 -4.73 -5.48
N LEU A 48 -3.07 -3.84 -6.45
CA LEU A 48 -3.17 -4.22 -7.86
C LEU A 48 -1.89 -4.87 -8.39
N ALA A 49 -0.71 -4.29 -8.08
CA ALA A 49 0.57 -4.88 -8.46
C ALA A 49 0.76 -6.28 -7.85
N LEU A 50 0.34 -6.47 -6.60
CA LEU A 50 0.37 -7.75 -5.92
C LEU A 50 -0.53 -8.78 -6.61
N VAL A 51 -1.76 -8.39 -6.97
CA VAL A 51 -2.74 -9.27 -7.64
C VAL A 51 -2.30 -9.62 -9.06
N MET A 52 -1.75 -8.66 -9.80
CA MET A 52 -1.39 -8.81 -11.21
C MET A 52 -0.04 -9.50 -11.43
N PHE A 53 1.00 -9.11 -10.68
CA PHE A 53 2.38 -9.50 -10.94
C PHE A 53 2.98 -10.36 -9.81
N GLY A 54 2.53 -10.17 -8.57
CA GLY A 54 2.98 -10.91 -7.40
C GLY A 54 3.71 -10.05 -6.38
N GLY A 55 4.22 -10.71 -5.32
CA GLY A 55 4.78 -10.03 -4.15
C GLY A 55 6.09 -9.28 -4.42
N ALA A 56 6.95 -9.80 -5.32
CA ALA A 56 8.24 -9.16 -5.62
C ALA A 56 8.04 -7.82 -6.34
N GLU A 57 7.17 -7.81 -7.34
CA GLU A 57 6.78 -6.62 -8.10
C GLU A 57 6.07 -5.58 -7.22
N ALA A 58 5.15 -6.00 -6.37
CA ALA A 58 4.52 -5.11 -5.40
C ALA A 58 5.54 -4.51 -4.41
N GLY A 59 6.51 -5.30 -3.95
CA GLY A 59 7.61 -4.82 -3.11
C GLY A 59 8.43 -3.71 -3.75
N LEU A 60 8.75 -3.83 -5.05
CA LEU A 60 9.42 -2.77 -5.80
C LEU A 60 8.57 -1.50 -5.87
N THR A 61 7.25 -1.60 -6.08
CA THR A 61 6.38 -0.42 -6.09
C THR A 61 6.33 0.28 -4.74
N VAL A 62 6.29 -0.47 -3.63
CA VAL A 62 6.35 0.09 -2.27
C VAL A 62 7.67 0.80 -2.02
N LEU A 63 8.79 0.16 -2.36
CA LEU A 63 10.13 0.74 -2.19
C LEU A 63 10.26 2.05 -2.96
N ALA A 64 9.93 2.02 -4.25
CA ALA A 64 10.01 3.19 -5.11
C ALA A 64 9.11 4.32 -4.58
N LYS A 65 7.87 4.01 -4.21
CA LYS A 65 6.94 4.96 -3.62
C LYS A 65 7.50 5.61 -2.35
N CYS A 66 8.01 4.82 -1.41
CA CYS A 66 8.51 5.33 -0.13
C CYS A 66 9.76 6.18 -0.31
N LEU A 67 10.73 5.72 -1.12
CA LEU A 67 11.97 6.45 -1.37
C LEU A 67 11.71 7.77 -2.11
N LEU A 68 10.97 7.72 -3.21
CA LEU A 68 10.64 8.92 -3.99
C LEU A 68 9.72 9.84 -3.21
N GLY A 69 8.78 9.30 -2.44
CA GLY A 69 7.91 10.06 -1.56
C GLY A 69 8.68 10.85 -0.50
N ALA A 70 9.71 10.26 0.11
CA ALA A 70 10.58 10.99 1.04
C ALA A 70 11.47 12.02 0.34
N LEU A 71 11.95 11.72 -0.87
CA LEU A 71 12.75 12.63 -1.68
C LEU A 71 11.97 13.88 -2.08
N PHE A 72 10.74 13.71 -2.59
CA PHE A 72 9.86 14.82 -2.99
C PHE A 72 9.24 15.54 -1.80
N GLY A 73 8.93 14.81 -0.72
CA GLY A 73 8.37 15.40 0.52
C GLY A 73 9.42 16.09 1.40
N GLY A 74 10.71 15.97 1.09
CA GLY A 74 11.82 16.59 1.84
C GLY A 74 12.00 16.06 3.27
N ASN A 75 11.28 15.00 3.68
CA ASN A 75 11.27 14.50 5.04
C ASN A 75 11.80 13.07 5.11
N PHE A 76 13.12 12.95 5.24
CA PHE A 76 13.78 11.65 5.42
C PHE A 76 13.44 10.97 6.75
N SER A 77 13.15 11.73 7.81
CA SER A 77 12.66 11.13 9.07
C SER A 77 11.33 10.41 8.89
N ALA A 78 10.48 10.88 7.97
CA ALA A 78 9.22 10.23 7.65
C ALA A 78 9.37 8.84 7.02
N LEU A 79 10.51 8.61 6.37
CA LEU A 79 10.86 7.31 5.80
C LEU A 79 11.03 6.25 6.89
N MET A 80 11.55 6.62 8.06
CA MET A 80 11.85 5.68 9.14
C MET A 80 10.61 4.96 9.69
N TYR A 81 9.46 5.63 9.73
CA TYR A 81 8.19 5.00 10.11
C TYR A 81 7.37 4.51 8.91
N SER A 82 7.47 5.15 7.74
CA SER A 82 6.65 4.80 6.58
C SER A 82 7.12 3.53 5.85
N LEU A 83 8.43 3.29 5.76
CA LEU A 83 8.98 2.07 5.15
C LEU A 83 8.57 0.79 5.89
N PRO A 84 8.88 0.63 7.19
CA PRO A 84 8.53 -0.59 7.91
C PRO A 84 7.03 -0.82 7.94
N ALA A 85 6.22 0.24 8.07
CA ALA A 85 4.77 0.14 7.98
C ALA A 85 4.31 -0.38 6.62
N SER A 86 4.83 0.18 5.51
CA SER A 86 4.43 -0.23 4.16
C SER A 86 4.86 -1.65 3.82
N PHE A 87 6.02 -2.09 4.31
CA PHE A 87 6.46 -3.48 4.15
C PHE A 87 5.65 -4.46 5.00
N ALA A 88 5.33 -4.09 6.24
CA ALA A 88 4.48 -4.92 7.10
C ALA A 88 3.08 -5.10 6.46
N ALA A 89 2.51 -4.01 5.94
CA ALA A 89 1.24 -4.04 5.23
C ALA A 89 1.31 -4.93 3.97
N LEU A 90 2.34 -4.77 3.14
CA LEU A 90 2.54 -5.60 1.95
C LEU A 90 2.69 -7.08 2.31
N LEU A 91 3.43 -7.40 3.38
CA LEU A 91 3.57 -8.76 3.87
C LEU A 91 2.22 -9.33 4.32
N THR A 92 1.41 -8.55 5.03
CA THR A 92 0.03 -8.90 5.38
C THR A 92 -0.81 -9.17 4.13
N GLU A 93 -0.80 -8.28 3.13
CA GLU A 93 -1.52 -8.49 1.87
C GLU A 93 -1.05 -9.77 1.16
N TYR A 94 0.27 -9.99 1.06
CA TYR A 94 0.84 -11.17 0.42
C TYR A 94 0.45 -12.46 1.13
N LEU A 95 0.53 -12.52 2.45
CA LEU A 95 0.19 -13.71 3.23
C LEU A 95 -1.31 -14.02 3.14
N LEU A 96 -2.18 -13.02 3.32
CA LEU A 96 -3.62 -13.23 3.20
C LEU A 96 -4.00 -13.63 1.76
N PHE A 97 -3.41 -12.98 0.76
CA PHE A 97 -3.66 -13.31 -0.64
C PHE A 97 -3.14 -14.71 -1.01
N ARG A 98 -2.01 -15.16 -0.46
CA ARG A 98 -1.43 -16.47 -0.79
C ARG A 98 -2.14 -17.63 -0.09
N PHE A 99 -2.51 -17.47 1.18
CA PHE A 99 -3.01 -18.57 2.02
C PHE A 99 -4.53 -18.61 2.14
N LEU A 100 -5.21 -17.46 2.12
CA LEU A 100 -6.64 -17.38 2.35
C LEU A 100 -7.45 -17.09 1.08
N PHE A 101 -6.83 -16.65 -0.02
CA PHE A 101 -7.55 -16.49 -1.28
C PHE A 101 -7.89 -17.86 -1.91
N PRO A 102 -9.12 -18.12 -2.39
CA PRO A 102 -10.26 -17.21 -2.59
C PRO A 102 -11.31 -17.20 -1.46
N LYS A 103 -11.02 -17.76 -0.28
CA LYS A 103 -11.98 -17.83 0.85
C LYS A 103 -12.30 -16.45 1.46
N ILE A 104 -11.44 -15.45 1.21
CA ILE A 104 -11.63 -14.06 1.68
C ILE A 104 -11.73 -13.07 0.50
N SER A 105 -12.45 -11.98 0.72
CA SER A 105 -12.57 -10.88 -0.26
C SER A 105 -11.29 -10.04 -0.32
N LEU A 106 -11.00 -9.47 -1.50
CA LEU A 106 -9.95 -8.47 -1.67
C LEU A 106 -10.12 -7.27 -0.72
N VAL A 107 -11.37 -6.94 -0.38
CA VAL A 107 -11.69 -5.88 0.60
C VAL A 107 -11.13 -6.24 1.98
N SER A 108 -11.34 -7.46 2.45
CA SER A 108 -10.84 -7.93 3.75
C SER A 108 -9.31 -7.96 3.81
N VAL A 109 -8.66 -8.34 2.71
CA VAL A 109 -7.19 -8.29 2.59
C VAL A 109 -6.69 -6.86 2.78
N SER A 110 -7.30 -5.90 2.08
CA SER A 110 -6.92 -4.49 2.14
C SER A 110 -7.18 -3.87 3.51
N VAL A 111 -8.32 -4.18 4.14
CA VAL A 111 -8.64 -3.74 5.50
C VAL A 111 -7.62 -4.25 6.52
N ALA A 112 -7.29 -5.53 6.49
CA ALA A 112 -6.30 -6.10 7.40
C ALA A 112 -4.92 -5.43 7.22
N ALA A 113 -4.51 -5.21 5.98
CA ALA A 113 -3.26 -4.54 5.67
C ALA A 113 -3.26 -3.06 6.11
N ALA A 114 -4.36 -2.33 5.94
CA ALA A 114 -4.47 -0.94 6.37
C ALA A 114 -4.43 -0.78 7.90
N LEU A 115 -5.00 -1.74 8.63
CA LEU A 115 -4.88 -1.80 10.09
C LEU A 115 -3.44 -2.04 10.54
N VAL A 116 -2.77 -3.04 9.95
CA VAL A 116 -1.35 -3.35 10.24
C VAL A 116 -0.45 -2.17 9.87
N HIS A 117 -0.69 -1.54 8.72
CA HIS A 117 0.05 -0.35 8.27
C HIS A 117 0.01 0.76 9.30
N SER A 118 -1.21 1.16 9.69
CA SER A 118 -1.44 2.27 10.63
C SER A 118 -0.89 1.96 12.02
N ALA A 119 -1.02 0.70 12.46
CA ALA A 119 -0.49 0.25 13.74
C ALA A 119 1.05 0.30 13.77
N VAL A 120 1.72 -0.29 12.76
CA VAL A 120 3.18 -0.30 12.68
C VAL A 120 3.72 1.11 12.50
N GLN A 121 3.08 1.93 11.67
CA GLN A 121 3.50 3.32 11.46
C GLN A 121 3.48 4.10 12.78
N ASN A 122 2.39 3.99 13.55
CA ASN A 122 2.25 4.70 14.81
C ASN A 122 3.19 4.17 15.91
N VAL A 123 3.38 2.85 15.99
CA VAL A 123 4.34 2.25 16.94
C VAL A 123 5.76 2.70 16.65
N VAL A 124 6.20 2.64 15.39
CA VAL A 124 7.54 3.10 15.02
C VAL A 124 7.69 4.61 15.23
N PHE A 125 6.65 5.40 14.92
CA PHE A 125 6.64 6.83 15.21
C PHE A 125 6.80 7.11 16.71
N ALA A 126 6.06 6.42 17.57
CA ALA A 126 6.15 6.56 19.03
C ALA A 126 7.54 6.18 19.56
N LEU A 127 8.17 5.14 19.00
CA LEU A 127 9.53 4.72 19.37
C LEU A 127 10.59 5.76 18.96
N VAL A 128 10.49 6.29 17.74
CA VAL A 128 11.47 7.25 17.20
C VAL A 128 11.34 8.62 17.88
N THR A 129 10.12 9.09 18.12
CA THR A 129 9.86 10.40 18.74
C THR A 129 9.83 10.36 20.26
N GLN A 130 9.92 9.17 20.87
CA GLN A 130 9.76 8.93 22.31
C GLN A 130 8.42 9.42 22.90
N THR A 131 7.41 9.66 22.05
CA THR A 131 6.08 10.12 22.48
C THR A 131 5.13 8.94 22.67
N LYS A 132 5.06 8.42 23.90
CA LYS A 132 4.15 7.30 24.24
C LYS A 132 2.67 7.68 24.09
N GLU A 133 2.35 8.97 24.18
CA GLU A 133 1.00 9.50 23.96
C GLU A 133 0.48 9.24 22.55
N ALA A 134 1.37 9.06 21.56
CA ALA A 134 0.98 8.69 20.20
C ALA A 134 0.22 7.35 20.15
N LEU A 135 0.47 6.42 21.10
CA LEU A 135 -0.21 5.13 21.17
C LEU A 135 -1.69 5.25 21.59
N VAL A 136 -2.09 6.36 22.21
CA VAL A 136 -3.50 6.60 22.57
C VAL A 136 -4.36 6.81 21.31
N TYR A 137 -3.76 7.25 20.20
CA TYR A 137 -4.46 7.44 18.92
C TYR A 137 -4.64 6.15 18.11
N LEU A 138 -4.04 5.02 18.53
CA LEU A 138 -4.13 3.74 17.83
C LEU A 138 -5.56 3.27 17.52
N PRO A 139 -6.54 3.30 18.46
CA PRO A 139 -7.92 2.90 18.16
C PRO A 139 -8.57 3.81 17.12
N TYR A 140 -8.26 5.11 17.15
CA TYR A 140 -8.79 6.06 16.18
C TYR A 140 -8.19 5.85 14.78
N LEU A 141 -6.87 5.66 14.71
CA LEU A 141 -6.16 5.32 13.48
C LEU A 141 -6.63 3.98 12.90
N ALA A 142 -6.98 3.01 13.74
CA ALA A 142 -7.55 1.74 13.29
C ALA A 142 -8.92 1.93 12.62
N VAL A 143 -9.79 2.77 13.16
CA VAL A 143 -11.10 3.07 12.54
C VAL A 143 -10.92 3.76 11.19
N ILE A 144 -10.08 4.80 11.12
CA ILE A 144 -9.77 5.47 9.85
C ILE A 144 -9.12 4.50 8.86
N GLY A 145 -8.13 3.73 9.30
CA GLY A 145 -7.43 2.76 8.50
C GLY A 145 -8.37 1.68 7.95
N ALA A 146 -9.34 1.22 8.74
CA ALA A 146 -10.35 0.27 8.28
C ALA A 146 -11.23 0.88 7.18
N ILE A 147 -11.73 2.11 7.37
CA ILE A 147 -12.54 2.80 6.36
C ILE A 147 -11.74 3.01 5.06
N ALA A 148 -10.49 3.46 5.18
CA ALA A 148 -9.57 3.59 4.06
C ALA A 148 -9.35 2.24 3.37
N GLY A 149 -9.09 1.17 4.12
CA GLY A 149 -8.91 -0.18 3.59
C GLY A 149 -10.16 -0.72 2.87
N VAL A 150 -11.36 -0.40 3.36
CA VAL A 150 -12.60 -0.75 2.65
C VAL A 150 -12.67 -0.03 1.30
N ALA A 151 -12.40 1.29 1.28
CA ALA A 151 -12.42 2.09 0.06
C ALA A 151 -11.38 1.59 -0.96
N VAL A 152 -10.15 1.35 -0.50
CA VAL A 152 -9.05 0.82 -1.32
C VAL A 152 -9.40 -0.55 -1.87
N GLY A 153 -9.83 -1.47 -1.02
CA GLY A 153 -10.19 -2.82 -1.43
C GLY A 153 -11.36 -2.86 -2.42
N PHE A 154 -12.36 -1.99 -2.24
CA PHE A 154 -13.47 -1.86 -3.18
C PHE A 154 -13.03 -1.31 -4.53
N ALA A 155 -12.17 -0.28 -4.54
CA ALA A 155 -11.59 0.27 -5.77
C ALA A 155 -10.78 -0.78 -6.55
N VAL A 156 -9.97 -1.58 -5.85
CA VAL A 156 -9.22 -2.69 -6.47
C VAL A 156 -10.17 -3.75 -7.01
N TYR A 157 -11.20 -4.13 -6.26
CA TYR A 157 -12.19 -5.10 -6.72
C TYR A 157 -12.88 -4.67 -8.01
N LEU A 158 -13.33 -3.41 -8.08
CA LEU A 158 -13.93 -2.83 -9.30
C LEU A 158 -12.93 -2.82 -10.46
N THR A 159 -11.70 -2.42 -10.20
CA THR A 159 -10.64 -2.35 -11.23
C THR A 159 -10.36 -3.74 -11.81
N VAL A 160 -10.23 -4.76 -10.96
CA VAL A 160 -10.03 -6.15 -11.38
C VAL A 160 -11.24 -6.69 -12.16
N LYS A 161 -12.45 -6.28 -11.79
CA LYS A 161 -13.68 -6.68 -12.50
C LYS A 161 -13.80 -6.07 -13.90
N ILE A 162 -13.33 -4.84 -14.08
CA ILE A 162 -13.38 -4.10 -15.36
C ILE A 162 -12.24 -4.52 -16.29
N LEU A 163 -11.06 -4.85 -15.75
CA LEU A 163 -9.89 -5.22 -16.55
C LEU A 163 -10.06 -6.58 -17.25
N PRO A 164 -9.68 -6.69 -18.54
CA PRO A 164 -9.78 -7.94 -19.27
C PRO A 164 -8.89 -9.02 -18.65
N LYS A 165 -9.46 -10.22 -18.42
CA LYS A 165 -8.79 -11.36 -17.78
C LYS A 165 -7.45 -11.76 -18.43
N ASN A 166 -7.34 -11.55 -19.75
CA ASN A 166 -6.13 -11.80 -20.54
C ASN A 166 -4.92 -10.96 -20.08
N LEU A 167 -5.14 -9.83 -19.41
CA LEU A 167 -4.07 -9.00 -18.87
C LEU A 167 -3.41 -9.65 -17.64
N PHE A 168 -4.12 -10.46 -16.88
CA PHE A 168 -3.60 -11.10 -15.66
C PHE A 168 -2.81 -12.38 -16.00
N ASP A 169 -3.28 -13.15 -16.97
CA ASP A 169 -2.68 -14.45 -17.34
C ASP A 169 -1.33 -14.29 -18.07
N ASN A 170 -1.21 -13.24 -18.90
CA ASN A 170 -0.01 -12.99 -19.70
C ASN A 170 1.15 -12.37 -18.90
N GLN A 171 0.89 -11.92 -17.66
CA GLN A 171 1.86 -11.23 -16.80
C GLN A 171 2.38 -12.10 -15.64
N ARG A 172 1.66 -13.20 -15.34
CA ARG A 172 2.07 -14.23 -14.37
C ARG A 172 2.96 -15.34 -14.96
N ARG A 173 2.96 -15.52 -16.29
CA ARG A 173 3.90 -16.41 -17.01
C ARG A 173 5.26 -15.73 -17.22
#